data_AF-A0A5N5K9X4-F1
#
_entry.id   AF-A0A5N5K9X4-F1
#
_cell.length_a   1.000
_cell.length_b   1.000
_cell.length_c   1.000
_cell.angle_alpha   90.00
_cell.angle_beta   90.00
_cell.angle_gamma   90.00
#
_symmetry.space_group_name_H-M   'P 1'
#
loop_
_entity.id
_entity.type
_entity.pdbx_description
1 polymer ?
#
loop_
_entity_poly.entity_id
_entity_poly.type
_entity_poly.pdbx_seq_one_letter_code
_entity_poly.pdbx_strand_id
1 'polypeptide(L)'
;MDDGVLTGGVTLVDGIAEECEDPAHPNHMHFVDAEGSEHDIYIPQEKFEQALEHFNKHEWDELAKFEKWTGDGDQQYSEKDYAFGRERMKKLREQEAEKNEAQKEPDMKG
;
A
#
# COMPACT_ATOMS: atom_id res chain seq x y z
N MET A 1 28.37 34.85 -4.69
CA MET A 1 26.91 35.00 -4.53
C MET A 1 26.39 34.26 -5.72
N ASP A 2 26.13 32.98 -5.52
CA ASP A 2 25.63 32.11 -6.57
C ASP A 2 24.33 31.48 -6.06
N ASP A 3 23.40 31.55 -6.98
CA ASP A 3 21.97 31.53 -6.90
C ASP A 3 21.45 30.10 -6.71
N GLY A 4 20.30 29.99 -6.06
CA GLY A 4 19.73 28.73 -5.67
C GLY A 4 19.18 27.91 -6.84
N VAL A 5 19.29 26.59 -6.69
CA VAL A 5 18.26 25.67 -7.16
C VAL A 5 18.30 24.46 -6.23
N LEU A 6 17.43 24.45 -5.21
CA LEU A 6 17.05 23.21 -4.55
C LEU A 6 16.11 22.50 -5.52
N THR A 7 16.68 21.79 -6.49
CA THR A 7 15.91 20.77 -7.21
C THR A 7 15.62 19.68 -6.19
N GLY A 8 14.38 19.63 -5.72
CA GLY A 8 13.81 18.46 -5.07
C GLY A 8 13.77 17.31 -6.07
N GLY A 9 14.94 16.78 -6.40
CA GLY A 9 15.11 15.53 -7.10
C GLY A 9 14.93 14.44 -6.08
N VAL A 10 13.80 13.75 -6.12
CA VAL A 10 13.64 12.45 -5.47
C VAL A 10 14.69 11.54 -6.12
N THR A 11 15.87 11.45 -5.52
CA THR A 11 16.88 10.48 -5.93
C THR A 11 16.37 9.12 -5.49
N LEU A 12 15.64 8.46 -6.39
CA LEU A 12 15.41 7.03 -6.30
C LEU A 12 16.80 6.39 -6.41
N VAL A 13 17.41 6.09 -5.26
CA VAL A 13 18.74 5.48 -5.23
C VAL A 13 18.60 4.07 -5.79
N ASP A 14 19.30 3.85 -6.90
CA ASP A 14 19.51 2.55 -7.53
C ASP A 14 20.19 1.62 -6.51
N GLY A 15 19.51 0.55 -6.13
CA GLY A 15 20.05 -0.45 -5.21
C GLY A 15 18.95 -1.33 -4.68
N ILE A 16 18.87 -2.55 -5.22
CA ILE A 16 17.95 -3.64 -4.84
C ILE A 16 16.45 -3.28 -4.89
N ALA A 17 15.84 -3.54 -6.05
CA ALA A 17 14.55 -4.22 -6.03
C ALA A 17 14.79 -5.61 -5.41
N GLU A 18 15.01 -5.65 -4.10
CA GLU A 18 14.49 -6.77 -3.34
C GLU A 18 13.00 -6.68 -3.66
N GLU A 19 12.52 -7.61 -4.50
CA GLU A 19 11.08 -7.89 -4.54
C GLU A 19 10.70 -7.96 -3.06
N CYS A 20 10.00 -6.95 -2.55
CA CYS A 20 9.57 -6.95 -1.16
C CYS A 20 8.53 -8.07 -1.12
N GLU A 21 9.04 -9.31 -0.95
CA GLU A 21 8.28 -10.54 -0.87
C GLU A 21 7.42 -10.55 0.39
N ASP A 22 7.54 -9.50 1.23
CA ASP A 22 6.66 -9.20 2.33
C ASP A 22 5.22 -9.11 1.82
N PRO A 23 4.40 -10.12 2.12
CA PRO A 23 3.04 -10.16 1.61
C PRO A 23 2.14 -9.21 2.41
N ALA A 24 2.67 -8.58 3.46
CA ALA A 24 2.02 -7.59 4.29
C ALA A 24 1.93 -6.25 3.54
N HIS A 25 0.80 -5.57 3.68
CA HIS A 25 0.62 -4.22 3.16
C HIS A 25 1.45 -3.20 3.94
N PRO A 26 1.76 -2.05 3.35
CA PRO A 26 2.31 -0.91 4.07
C PRO A 26 1.39 -0.53 5.24
N ASN A 27 1.98 -0.36 6.42
CA ASN A 27 1.26 0.06 7.62
C ASN A 27 1.49 1.55 7.97
N HIS A 28 2.27 2.26 7.18
CA HIS A 28 2.54 3.68 7.30
C HIS A 28 2.21 4.37 5.98
N MET A 29 1.52 5.50 6.06
CA MET A 29 1.31 6.39 4.92
C MET A 29 1.61 7.81 5.32
N HIS A 30 2.41 8.46 4.47
CA HIS A 30 2.70 9.88 4.55
C HIS A 30 1.97 10.60 3.41
N PHE A 31 1.26 11.68 3.73
CA PHE A 31 0.58 12.50 2.73
C PHE A 31 0.54 13.99 3.11
N VAL A 32 0.29 14.84 2.11
CA VAL A 32 0.07 16.27 2.29
C VAL A 32 -1.38 16.58 1.97
N ASP A 33 -2.09 17.19 2.92
CA ASP A 33 -3.48 17.64 2.76
C ASP A 33 -3.59 18.86 1.83
N ALA A 34 -4.82 19.22 1.41
CA ALA A 34 -5.13 20.38 0.60
C ALA A 34 -4.64 21.72 1.20
N GLU A 35 -4.50 21.84 2.53
CA GLU A 35 -3.94 23.00 3.21
C GLU A 35 -2.39 23.04 3.18
N GLY A 36 -1.74 22.00 2.64
CA GLY A 36 -0.29 21.86 2.63
C GLY A 36 0.28 21.27 3.92
N SER A 37 -0.56 20.72 4.79
CA SER A 37 -0.14 20.09 6.04
C SER A 37 0.34 18.64 5.81
N GLU A 38 1.49 18.30 6.35
CA GLU A 38 2.04 16.94 6.31
C GLU A 38 1.41 16.05 7.41
N HIS A 39 1.01 14.84 7.02
CA HIS A 39 0.39 13.86 7.90
C HIS A 39 1.06 12.50 7.75
N ASP A 40 1.43 11.93 8.89
CA ASP A 40 1.92 10.56 9.02
C ASP A 40 0.89 9.74 9.78
N ILE A 41 0.30 8.76 9.10
CA ILE A 41 -0.76 7.92 9.68
C ILE A 41 -0.36 6.45 9.69
N TYR A 42 -0.83 5.76 10.73
CA TYR A 42 -0.79 4.33 10.87
C TYR A 42 -2.00 3.72 10.18
N ILE A 43 -1.74 2.73 9.34
CA ILE A 43 -2.72 2.00 8.55
C ILE A 43 -2.68 0.54 9.00
N PRO A 44 -3.76 0.03 9.63
CA PRO A 44 -3.93 -1.39 9.87
C PRO A 44 -3.95 -2.16 8.53
N GLN A 45 -3.42 -3.38 8.50
CA GLN A 45 -3.37 -4.22 7.29
C GLN A 45 -4.72 -4.33 6.56
N GLU A 46 -5.79 -4.51 7.32
CA GLU A 46 -7.16 -4.66 6.80
C GLU A 46 -7.74 -3.36 6.22
N LYS A 47 -7.09 -2.23 6.50
CA LYS A 47 -7.56 -0.89 6.16
C LYS A 47 -6.72 -0.22 5.09
N PHE A 48 -5.64 -0.86 4.62
CA PHE A 48 -4.78 -0.29 3.60
C PHE A 48 -5.52 0.05 2.32
N GLU A 49 -6.34 -0.86 1.80
CA GLU A 49 -7.11 -0.61 0.58
C GLU A 49 -8.13 0.53 0.77
N GLN A 50 -8.72 0.64 1.97
CA GLN A 50 -9.62 1.73 2.34
C GLN A 50 -8.90 3.09 2.42
N ALA A 51 -7.75 3.13 3.09
CA ALA A 51 -6.94 4.35 3.20
C ALA A 51 -6.47 4.81 1.82
N LEU A 52 -6.04 3.87 0.96
CA LEU A 52 -5.66 4.19 -0.41
C LEU A 52 -6.84 4.74 -1.23
N GLU A 53 -8.05 4.21 -1.04
CA GLU A 53 -9.24 4.74 -1.70
C GLU A 53 -9.53 6.19 -1.27
N HIS A 54 -9.51 6.46 0.04
CA HIS A 54 -9.69 7.82 0.58
C HIS A 54 -8.62 8.77 0.06
N PHE A 55 -7.36 8.32 -0.01
CA PHE A 55 -6.27 9.09 -0.59
C PHE A 55 -6.53 9.44 -2.06
N ASN A 56 -6.94 8.49 -2.89
CA ASN A 56 -7.26 8.75 -4.30
C ASN A 56 -8.48 9.67 -4.49
N LYS A 57 -9.44 9.63 -3.55
CA LYS A 57 -10.62 10.51 -3.54
C LYS A 57 -10.34 11.88 -2.89
N HIS A 58 -9.14 12.11 -2.38
CA HIS A 58 -8.77 13.30 -1.60
C HIS A 58 -9.68 13.52 -0.36
N GLU A 59 -10.15 12.43 0.26
CA GLU A 59 -10.95 12.45 1.49
C GLU A 59 -10.04 12.58 2.71
N TRP A 60 -9.37 13.73 2.85
CA TRP A 60 -8.37 13.98 3.90
C TRP A 60 -8.93 13.89 5.31
N ASP A 61 -10.19 14.27 5.53
CA ASP A 61 -10.86 14.14 6.84
C ASP A 61 -11.00 12.68 7.27
N GLU A 62 -11.30 11.77 6.33
CA GLU A 62 -11.36 10.34 6.61
C GLU A 62 -9.97 9.77 6.88
N LEU A 63 -8.94 10.24 6.16
CA LEU A 63 -7.55 9.86 6.42
C LEU A 63 -7.05 10.39 7.78
N ALA A 64 -7.48 11.57 8.20
CA ALA A 64 -7.11 12.15 9.49
C ALA A 64 -7.73 11.41 10.69
N LYS A 65 -8.75 10.56 10.47
CA LYS A 65 -9.32 9.69 11.52
C LYS A 65 -8.43 8.51 11.86
N PHE A 66 -7.48 8.16 10.98
CA PHE A 66 -6.51 7.12 11.28
C PHE A 66 -5.58 7.57 12.41
N GLU A 67 -5.07 6.60 13.15
CA GLU A 67 -4.13 6.89 14.22
C GLU A 67 -2.85 7.50 13.64
N LYS A 68 -2.24 8.43 14.36
CA LYS A 68 -0.96 9.00 13.96
C LYS A 68 0.12 7.91 13.99
N TRP A 69 0.96 7.87 12.96
CA TRP A 69 2.14 7.02 12.98
C TRP A 69 3.17 7.55 14.00
N THR A 70 3.54 6.68 14.92
CA THR A 70 4.56 6.89 15.96
C THR A 70 5.77 5.98 15.77
N GLY A 71 5.61 4.90 15.02
CA GLY A 71 6.66 3.91 14.78
C GLY A 71 6.99 3.03 16.00
N ASP A 72 6.15 3.07 17.05
CA ASP A 72 6.41 2.37 18.31
C ASP A 72 5.37 1.27 18.58
N GLY A 73 5.75 0.29 19.42
CA GLY A 73 4.89 -0.78 19.93
C GLY A 73 3.99 -1.46 18.90
N ASP A 74 2.67 -1.31 19.09
CA ASP A 74 1.59 -1.97 18.36
C ASP A 74 1.44 -1.54 16.88
N GLN A 75 2.21 -0.54 16.43
CA GLN A 75 2.20 -0.09 15.03
C GLN A 75 3.25 -0.82 14.18
N GLN A 76 4.17 -1.58 14.79
CA GLN A 76 5.13 -2.40 14.04
C GLN A 76 4.47 -3.65 13.47
N TYR A 77 5.06 -4.18 12.40
CA TYR A 77 4.63 -5.46 11.86
C TYR A 77 4.76 -6.56 12.89
N SER A 78 3.69 -7.33 13.02
CA SER A 78 3.66 -8.57 13.80
C SER A 78 3.54 -9.77 12.86
N GLU A 79 3.77 -10.97 13.39
CA GLU A 79 3.58 -12.22 12.63
C GLU A 79 2.15 -12.34 12.06
N LYS A 80 1.16 -11.71 12.70
CA LYS A 80 -0.23 -11.70 12.23
C LYS A 80 -0.37 -10.92 10.93
N ASP A 81 0.36 -9.82 10.78
CA ASP A 81 0.32 -8.98 9.57
C ASP A 81 0.90 -9.74 8.38
N TYR A 82 2.04 -10.40 8.58
CA TYR A 82 2.62 -11.29 7.58
C TYR A 82 1.74 -12.51 7.28
N ALA A 83 1.06 -13.08 8.28
CA ALA A 83 0.10 -14.17 8.06
C ALA A 83 -1.10 -13.72 7.22
N PHE A 84 -1.64 -12.54 7.50
CA PHE A 84 -2.74 -11.94 6.74
C PHE A 84 -2.34 -11.74 5.27
N GLY A 85 -1.15 -11.15 5.06
CA GLY A 85 -0.59 -10.96 3.73
C GLY A 85 -0.47 -12.28 2.95
N ARG A 86 0.12 -13.31 3.57
CA ARG A 86 0.28 -14.64 2.95
C ARG A 86 -1.07 -15.24 2.55
N GLU A 87 -2.06 -15.14 3.43
CA GLU A 87 -3.40 -15.67 3.15
C GLU A 87 -4.06 -14.92 1.98
N ARG A 88 -3.94 -13.59 1.93
CA ARG A 88 -4.43 -12.77 0.81
C ARG A 88 -3.78 -13.18 -0.50
N MET A 89 -2.46 -13.31 -0.55
CA MET A 89 -1.74 -13.68 -1.77
C MET A 89 -2.11 -15.10 -2.24
N LYS A 90 -2.29 -16.03 -1.30
CA LYS A 90 -2.78 -17.39 -1.61
C LYS A 90 -4.16 -17.33 -2.28
N LYS A 91 -5.11 -16.59 -1.69
CA LYS A 91 -6.47 -16.42 -2.24
C LYS A 91 -6.46 -15.76 -3.63
N LEU A 92 -5.58 -14.79 -3.87
CA LEU A 92 -5.45 -14.15 -5.18
C LEU A 92 -4.96 -15.14 -6.24
N ARG A 93 -3.96 -15.96 -5.92
CA ARG A 93 -3.46 -17.02 -6.82
C ARG A 93 -4.51 -18.09 -7.12
N GLU A 94 -5.28 -18.49 -6.11
CA GLU A 94 -6.38 -19.45 -6.27
C GLU A 94 -7.48 -18.90 -7.20
N GLN A 95 -7.87 -17.63 -7.01
CA GLN A 95 -8.83 -16.96 -7.90
C GLN A 95 -8.31 -16.78 -9.33
N GLU A 96 -7.02 -16.48 -9.51
CA GLU A 96 -6.42 -16.36 -10.84
C GLU A 96 -6.37 -17.73 -11.56
N ALA A 97 -6.04 -18.79 -10.83
CA ALA A 97 -6.07 -20.15 -11.37
C ALA A 97 -7.49 -20.56 -11.81
N GLU A 98 -8.51 -20.26 -11.00
CA GLU A 98 -9.92 -20.52 -11.35
C GLU A 98 -10.38 -19.71 -12.56
N LYS A 99 -10.02 -18.41 -12.62
CA LYS A 99 -10.34 -17.56 -13.79
C LYS A 99 -9.66 -18.04 -15.07
N ASN A 100 -8.39 -18.47 -14.98
CA ASN A 100 -7.64 -19.01 -16.10
C ASN A 100 -8.21 -20.36 -16.58
N GLU A 101 -8.68 -21.21 -15.67
CA GLU A 101 -9.37 -22.45 -16.02
C GLU A 101 -10.73 -22.18 -16.69
N ALA A 102 -11.52 -21.24 -16.15
CA ALA A 102 -12.81 -20.83 -16.73
C ALA A 102 -12.70 -20.15 -18.10
N GLN A 103 -11.59 -19.47 -18.39
CA GLN A 103 -11.34 -18.86 -19.71
C GLN A 103 -10.88 -19.85 -20.78
N LYS A 104 -10.54 -21.10 -20.43
CA LYS A 104 -10.17 -22.15 -21.39
C LYS A 104 -11.36 -22.83 -22.07
N GLU A 105 -12.59 -22.54 -21.67
CA GLU A 105 -13.81 -23.05 -22.33
C GLU A 105 -14.72 -21.88 -22.74
N PRO A 106 -14.51 -21.31 -23.93
CA PRO A 106 -15.61 -21.32 -24.89
C PRO A 106 -15.13 -21.43 -26.35
N ASP A 107 -14.52 -22.55 -26.74
CA ASP A 107 -14.29 -22.83 -28.17
C ASP A 107 -14.41 -24.32 -28.49
N MET A 108 -15.53 -24.94 -28.12
CA MET A 108 -15.95 -26.19 -28.77
C MET A 108 -17.47 -26.29 -28.81
N LYS A 109 -18.08 -25.52 -29.72
CA LYS A 109 -19.31 -25.96 -30.38
C LYS A 109 -19.35 -25.41 -31.81
N GLY A 110 -18.60 -26.10 -32.68
CA GLY A 110 -18.89 -26.14 -34.12
C GLY A 110 -20.11 -26.99 -34.43
#